data_AF-A0A395VZ49-F1
#
_entry.id   AF-A0A395VZ49-F1
#
_cell.length_a   1.000
_cell.length_b   1.000
_cell.length_c   1.000
_cell.angle_alpha   90.00
_cell.angle_beta   90.00
_cell.angle_gamma   90.00
#
_symmetry.space_group_name_H-M   'P 1'
#
loop_
_entity.id
_entity.type
_entity.pdbx_description
1 polymer ?
#
loop_
_entity_poly.entity_id
_entity_poly.type
_entity_poly.pdbx_seq_one_letter_code
_entity_poly.pdbx_strand_id
1 'polypeptide(L)'
;MKVLVYFSFVMLLILLFVRCRSSEEIVKFKPYKAKDYITKEIKVYEVKECLYPILDSIITKTEGCPMYQGLKNKIAFSFDILSDSTEFSIGVEYLPRFKNHARYTDAIFYYKGYDFYCGETFLDYFFKKTDRTIFINCIDSKKFQFEMHFRGDMDMFWWYNYINGQIINTTYGYCSEEPGGLILNK
;
A
#
# COMPACT_ATOMS: atom_id res chain seq x y z
N MET A 1 -24.45 -50.73 -26.26
CA MET A 1 -23.00 -50.56 -26.54
C MET A 1 -22.62 -49.13 -26.90
N LYS A 2 -23.29 -48.46 -27.87
CA LYS A 2 -22.96 -47.07 -28.27
C LYS A 2 -23.06 -46.03 -27.13
N VAL A 3 -24.08 -46.12 -26.26
CA VAL A 3 -24.30 -45.16 -25.15
C VAL A 3 -23.20 -45.22 -24.07
N LEU A 4 -22.69 -46.42 -23.77
CA LEU A 4 -21.58 -46.62 -22.81
C LEU A 4 -20.25 -46.06 -23.35
N VAL A 5 -20.04 -46.12 -24.66
CA VAL A 5 -18.85 -45.54 -25.31
C VAL A 5 -18.91 -44.01 -25.27
N TYR A 6 -20.09 -43.40 -25.51
CA TYR A 6 -20.28 -41.96 -25.36
C TYR A 6 -20.07 -41.48 -23.92
N PHE A 7 -20.60 -42.21 -22.93
CA PHE A 7 -20.41 -41.87 -21.52
C PHE A 7 -18.93 -41.94 -21.10
N SER A 8 -18.20 -42.97 -21.57
CA SER A 8 -16.76 -43.10 -21.35
C SER A 8 -15.98 -41.94 -21.97
N PHE A 9 -16.35 -41.54 -23.20
CA PHE A 9 -15.69 -40.43 -23.90
C PHE A 9 -15.94 -39.06 -23.25
N VAL A 10 -17.15 -38.83 -22.75
CA VAL A 10 -17.52 -37.61 -22.02
C VAL A 10 -16.79 -37.54 -20.67
N MET A 11 -16.69 -38.65 -19.93
CA MET A 11 -15.93 -38.70 -18.68
C MET A 11 -14.43 -38.50 -18.90
N LEU A 12 -13.88 -39.04 -20.00
CA LEU A 12 -12.48 -38.82 -20.38
C LEU A 12 -12.21 -37.35 -20.72
N LEU A 13 -13.12 -36.69 -21.44
CA LEU A 13 -13.05 -35.26 -21.73
C LEU A 13 -13.09 -34.42 -20.43
N ILE A 14 -14.00 -34.71 -19.50
CA ILE A 14 -14.07 -34.01 -18.21
C ILE A 14 -12.77 -34.18 -17.42
N LEU A 15 -12.18 -35.38 -17.39
CA LEU A 15 -10.89 -35.63 -16.72
C LEU A 15 -9.71 -34.87 -17.36
N LEU A 16 -9.75 -34.63 -18.68
CA LEU A 16 -8.76 -33.81 -19.37
C LEU A 16 -8.89 -32.32 -19.01
N PHE A 17 -10.11 -31.83 -18.75
CA PHE A 17 -10.34 -30.43 -18.32
C PHE A 17 -10.07 -30.17 -16.83
N VAL A 18 -10.18 -31.18 -15.96
CA VAL A 18 -9.87 -31.05 -14.52
C VAL A 18 -8.37 -30.81 -14.26
N ARG A 19 -7.50 -31.12 -15.23
CA ARG A 19 -6.04 -30.98 -15.09
C ARG A 19 -5.48 -29.61 -15.48
N CYS A 20 -6.31 -28.70 -16.00
CA CYS A 20 -5.96 -27.28 -16.15
C CYS A 20 -6.30 -26.50 -14.87
N ARG A 21 -5.81 -26.94 -13.71
CA ARG A 21 -5.52 -25.95 -12.66
C ARG A 21 -4.23 -25.30 -13.11
N SER A 22 -4.32 -24.05 -13.58
CA SER A 22 -3.13 -23.22 -13.77
C SER A 22 -2.30 -23.37 -12.50
N SER A 23 -1.10 -23.93 -12.65
CA SER A 23 -0.12 -23.79 -11.60
C SER A 23 0.12 -22.30 -11.53
N GLU A 24 -0.50 -21.63 -10.56
CA GLU A 24 -0.06 -20.31 -10.16
C GLU A 24 1.40 -20.49 -9.80
N GLU A 25 2.27 -20.02 -10.70
CA GLU A 25 3.69 -20.02 -10.47
C GLU A 25 3.88 -19.07 -9.28
N ILE A 26 4.01 -19.64 -8.08
CA ILE A 26 4.33 -18.86 -6.89
C ILE A 26 5.76 -18.37 -7.13
N VAL A 27 5.87 -17.19 -7.74
CA VAL A 27 7.14 -16.48 -7.89
C VAL A 27 7.60 -16.17 -6.47
N LYS A 28 8.47 -17.03 -5.94
CA LYS A 28 9.10 -16.80 -4.63
C LYS A 28 9.91 -15.52 -4.74
N PHE A 29 9.38 -14.47 -4.11
CA PHE A 29 10.02 -13.18 -4.07
C PHE A 29 11.43 -13.31 -3.48
N LYS A 30 12.44 -12.87 -4.24
CA LYS A 30 13.80 -12.74 -3.72
C LYS A 30 13.92 -11.38 -3.04
N PRO A 31 14.30 -11.32 -1.75
CA PRO A 31 14.54 -10.04 -1.09
C PRO A 31 15.64 -9.26 -1.84
N TYR A 32 15.44 -7.96 -1.99
CA TYR A 32 16.41 -7.06 -2.61
C TYR A 32 17.73 -7.04 -1.83
N LYS A 33 18.84 -6.92 -2.55
CA LYS A 33 20.19 -6.85 -1.97
C LYS A 33 20.52 -5.41 -1.58
N ALA A 34 21.49 -5.22 -0.68
CA ALA A 34 21.93 -3.89 -0.26
C ALA A 34 22.30 -2.95 -1.43
N LYS A 35 22.90 -3.50 -2.51
CA LYS A 35 23.27 -2.77 -3.72
C LYS A 35 22.09 -2.27 -4.58
N ASP A 36 20.89 -2.78 -4.31
CA ASP A 36 19.66 -2.43 -5.04
C ASP A 36 18.99 -1.19 -4.44
N TYR A 37 19.48 -0.75 -3.27
CA TYR A 37 19.05 0.45 -2.59
C TYR A 37 19.84 1.68 -3.04
N ILE A 38 19.14 2.79 -3.15
CA ILE A 38 19.67 4.13 -3.36
C ILE A 38 19.24 5.01 -2.18
N THR A 39 19.95 6.11 -2.02
CA THR A 39 19.57 7.19 -1.11
C THR A 39 18.86 8.28 -1.93
N LYS A 40 17.64 8.64 -1.55
CA LYS A 40 16.85 9.70 -2.18
C LYS A 40 16.64 10.84 -1.18
N GLU A 41 16.93 12.06 -1.62
CA GLU A 41 16.55 13.26 -0.87
C GLU A 41 15.07 13.57 -1.11
N ILE A 42 14.32 13.85 -0.05
CA ILE A 42 12.90 14.22 -0.11
C ILE A 42 12.63 15.46 0.75
N LYS A 43 11.59 16.20 0.40
CA LYS A 43 11.19 17.45 1.06
C LYS A 43 10.42 17.17 2.35
N VAL A 44 10.59 18.01 3.36
CA VAL A 44 9.77 17.96 4.58
C VAL A 44 8.69 19.04 4.53
N TYR A 45 7.48 18.67 4.90
CA TYR A 45 6.33 19.56 4.98
C TYR A 45 5.75 19.60 6.40
N GLU A 46 5.10 20.72 6.73
CA GLU A 46 4.25 20.84 7.91
C GLU A 46 2.79 20.61 7.49
N VAL A 47 2.08 19.73 8.19
CA VAL A 47 0.65 19.52 7.94
C VAL A 47 -0.19 20.60 8.61
N LYS A 48 -1.19 21.10 7.88
CA LYS A 48 -2.12 22.11 8.38
C LYS A 48 -3.22 21.50 9.24
N GLU A 49 -3.76 22.34 10.12
CA GLU A 49 -4.75 21.96 11.13
C GLU A 49 -6.03 21.35 10.55
N CYS A 50 -6.41 21.70 9.32
CA CYS A 50 -7.59 21.13 8.65
C CYS A 50 -7.53 19.61 8.47
N LEU A 51 -6.34 19.00 8.46
CA LEU A 51 -6.17 17.55 8.39
C LEU A 51 -6.13 16.87 9.76
N TYR A 52 -5.93 17.59 10.87
CA TYR A 52 -5.68 16.97 12.18
C TYR A 52 -6.78 15.99 12.62
N PRO A 53 -8.08 16.33 12.51
CA PRO A 53 -9.14 15.39 12.89
C PRO A 53 -9.13 14.09 12.07
N ILE A 54 -8.74 14.17 10.79
CA ILE A 54 -8.67 13.02 9.90
C ILE A 54 -7.48 12.14 10.27
N LEU A 55 -6.31 12.75 10.45
CA LEU A 55 -5.10 12.04 10.86
C LEU A 55 -5.29 11.34 12.22
N ASP A 56 -5.93 12.01 13.17
CA ASP A 56 -6.25 11.44 14.48
C ASP A 56 -7.17 10.22 14.37
N SER A 57 -8.23 10.33 13.56
CA SER A 57 -9.14 9.22 13.30
C SER A 57 -8.43 8.02 12.65
N ILE A 58 -7.57 8.28 11.66
CA ILE A 58 -6.81 7.25 10.93
C ILE A 58 -5.82 6.55 11.86
N ILE A 59 -5.07 7.30 12.65
CA ILE A 59 -4.10 6.73 13.61
C ILE A 59 -4.85 5.86 14.62
N THR A 60 -5.93 6.38 15.21
CA THR A 60 -6.74 5.63 16.19
C THR A 60 -7.28 4.32 15.61
N LYS A 61 -7.80 4.35 14.37
CA LYS A 61 -8.31 3.15 13.68
C LYS A 61 -7.19 2.15 13.36
N THR A 62 -6.02 2.65 12.95
CA THR A 62 -4.85 1.82 12.63
C THR A 62 -4.30 1.13 13.86
N GLU A 63 -4.15 1.85 14.98
CA GLU A 63 -3.67 1.28 16.25
C GLU A 63 -4.65 0.25 16.83
N GLY A 64 -5.95 0.47 16.63
CA GLY A 64 -6.99 -0.47 17.04
C GLY A 64 -7.06 -1.74 16.20
N CYS A 65 -6.36 -1.81 15.06
CA CYS A 65 -6.45 -2.93 14.13
C CYS A 65 -5.54 -4.10 14.53
N PRO A 66 -6.08 -5.31 14.81
CA PRO A 66 -5.26 -6.47 15.21
C PRO A 66 -4.16 -6.83 14.22
N MET A 67 -4.40 -6.63 12.91
CA MET A 67 -3.41 -6.89 11.86
C MET A 67 -2.09 -6.14 12.09
N TYR A 68 -2.15 -4.94 12.67
CA TYR A 68 -1.00 -4.06 12.85
C TYR A 68 -0.40 -4.14 14.26
N GLN A 69 -0.95 -4.97 15.14
CA GLN A 69 -0.43 -5.20 16.47
C GLN A 69 0.78 -6.15 16.44
N GLY A 70 1.80 -5.85 17.25
CA GLY A 70 2.99 -6.71 17.38
C GLY A 70 3.93 -6.71 16.17
N LEU A 71 3.76 -5.77 15.24
CA LEU A 71 4.69 -5.60 14.11
C LEU A 71 6.09 -5.23 14.63
N LYS A 72 7.12 -5.93 14.13
CA LYS A 72 8.53 -5.57 14.40
C LYS A 72 8.95 -4.26 13.76
N ASN A 73 8.17 -3.82 12.77
CA ASN A 73 8.45 -2.67 11.93
C ASN A 73 7.54 -1.52 12.33
N LYS A 74 8.07 -0.29 12.32
CA LYS A 74 7.28 0.92 12.51
C LYS A 74 6.23 1.03 11.40
N ILE A 75 5.00 1.36 11.80
CA ILE A 75 3.92 1.73 10.89
C ILE A 75 4.17 3.16 10.39
N ALA A 76 3.94 3.36 9.10
CA ALA A 76 3.93 4.64 8.43
C ALA A 76 2.66 4.74 7.60
N PHE A 77 2.48 5.86 6.91
CA PHE A 77 1.34 6.07 6.03
C PHE A 77 1.79 6.60 4.68
N SER A 78 1.08 6.22 3.61
CA SER A 78 1.09 6.97 2.36
C SER A 78 0.02 8.05 2.40
N PHE A 79 0.29 9.18 1.74
CA PHE A 79 -0.66 10.24 1.49
C PHE A 79 -0.57 10.58 0.00
N ASP A 80 -1.56 10.14 -0.77
CA ASP A 80 -1.54 10.19 -2.22
C ASP A 80 -2.67 11.11 -2.72
N ILE A 81 -2.30 12.15 -3.46
CA ILE A 81 -3.27 13.03 -4.12
C ILE A 81 -3.40 12.55 -5.57
N LEU A 82 -4.63 12.23 -5.98
CA LEU A 82 -4.91 11.91 -7.38
C LEU A 82 -4.80 13.20 -8.20
N SER A 83 -4.01 13.18 -9.28
CA SER A 83 -3.70 14.39 -10.04
C SER A 83 -4.95 15.14 -10.51
N ASP A 84 -4.88 16.47 -10.39
CA ASP A 84 -5.89 17.47 -10.77
C ASP A 84 -7.22 17.42 -10.00
N SER A 85 -7.35 16.56 -8.99
CA SER A 85 -8.62 16.33 -8.30
C SER A 85 -8.65 16.92 -6.89
N THR A 86 -9.86 17.00 -6.35
CA THR A 86 -10.12 17.22 -4.93
C THR A 86 -9.92 15.93 -4.12
N GLU A 87 -9.50 14.84 -4.76
CA GLU A 87 -9.47 13.51 -4.20
C GLU A 87 -8.07 13.15 -3.69
N PHE A 88 -8.01 12.62 -2.48
CA PHE A 88 -6.78 12.11 -1.90
C PHE A 88 -7.05 10.84 -1.11
N SER A 89 -6.02 10.01 -0.96
CA SER A 89 -6.04 8.83 -0.11
C SER A 89 -4.94 8.84 0.93
N ILE A 90 -5.22 8.11 2.01
CA ILE A 90 -4.26 7.78 3.04
C ILE A 90 -4.27 6.26 3.18
N GLY A 91 -3.10 5.63 3.05
CA GLY A 91 -2.93 4.19 3.19
C GLY A 91 -2.00 3.84 4.34
N VAL A 92 -2.24 2.71 5.03
CA VAL A 92 -1.30 2.19 6.02
C VAL A 92 -0.12 1.51 5.30
N GLU A 93 1.09 1.90 5.67
CA GLU A 93 2.35 1.35 5.14
C GLU A 93 3.21 0.76 6.27
N TYR A 94 4.02 -0.25 5.96
CA TYR A 94 5.03 -0.78 6.89
C TYR A 94 6.39 -0.96 6.22
N LEU A 95 7.47 -0.87 7.00
CA LEU A 95 8.86 -0.66 6.56
C LEU A 95 9.34 -1.37 5.26
N PRO A 96 9.03 -2.66 5.02
CA PRO A 96 9.43 -3.35 3.78
C PRO A 96 8.77 -2.77 2.52
N ARG A 97 7.52 -2.29 2.62
CA ARG A 97 6.84 -1.60 1.53
C ARG A 97 7.36 -0.19 1.35
N PHE A 98 7.59 0.55 2.45
CA PHE A 98 8.18 1.89 2.37
C PHE A 98 9.47 1.92 1.51
N LYS A 99 10.33 0.91 1.69
CA LYS A 99 11.54 0.72 0.89
C LYS A 99 11.28 0.61 -0.63
N ASN A 100 10.12 0.14 -1.05
CA ASN A 100 9.72 -0.04 -2.45
C ASN A 100 9.01 1.18 -3.04
N HIS A 101 8.51 2.12 -2.23
CA HIS A 101 7.68 3.27 -2.67
C HIS A 101 8.47 4.49 -3.20
N ALA A 102 9.81 4.35 -3.35
CA ALA A 102 10.76 5.37 -3.81
C ALA A 102 10.28 6.29 -4.95
N ARG A 103 9.58 5.70 -5.92
CA ARG A 103 9.17 6.38 -7.15
C ARG A 103 8.15 7.48 -6.89
N TYR A 104 7.27 7.29 -5.92
CA TYR A 104 6.12 8.17 -5.65
C TYR A 104 6.31 9.01 -4.39
N THR A 105 7.34 8.74 -3.60
CA THR A 105 7.65 9.51 -2.39
C THR A 105 8.62 10.64 -2.69
N ASP A 106 8.12 11.87 -2.79
CA ASP A 106 8.93 13.08 -3.00
C ASP A 106 8.95 13.99 -1.77
N ALA A 107 8.03 13.75 -0.84
CA ALA A 107 7.87 14.52 0.38
C ALA A 107 7.51 13.63 1.58
N ILE A 108 7.66 14.20 2.77
CA ILE A 108 7.23 13.62 4.05
C ILE A 108 6.69 14.71 4.96
N PHE A 109 5.71 14.38 5.79
CA PHE A 109 5.39 15.14 6.99
C PHE A 109 5.30 14.20 8.20
N TYR A 110 5.43 14.79 9.39
CA TYR A 110 5.36 14.07 10.65
C TYR A 110 4.13 14.51 11.44
N TYR A 111 3.42 13.54 12.01
CA TYR A 111 2.27 13.84 12.86
C TYR A 111 2.16 12.82 13.98
N LYS A 112 2.15 13.29 15.23
CA LYS A 112 2.07 12.47 16.46
C LYS A 112 3.04 11.26 16.49
N GLY A 113 4.25 11.43 15.94
CA GLY A 113 5.29 10.39 15.91
C GLY A 113 5.22 9.43 14.71
N TYR A 114 4.20 9.57 13.86
CA TYR A 114 4.06 8.81 12.62
C TYR A 114 4.63 9.56 11.42
N ASP A 115 5.10 8.78 10.46
CA ASP A 115 5.71 9.24 9.22
C ASP A 115 4.67 9.11 8.10
N PHE A 116 4.37 10.21 7.43
CA PHE A 116 3.45 10.24 6.29
C PHE A 116 4.21 10.63 5.03
N TYR A 117 4.27 9.71 4.08
CA TYR A 117 5.01 9.87 2.83
C TYR A 117 4.09 10.31 1.71
N CYS A 118 4.52 11.30 0.93
CA CYS A 118 3.67 11.95 -0.06
C CYS A 118 4.38 12.09 -1.41
N GLY A 119 3.60 12.10 -2.49
CA GLY A 119 4.04 12.57 -3.81
C GLY A 119 4.01 14.09 -3.97
N GLU A 120 4.55 14.60 -5.08
CA GLU A 120 4.65 16.05 -5.33
C GLU A 120 3.32 16.78 -5.58
N THR A 121 2.24 16.09 -5.93
CA THR A 121 1.02 16.74 -6.43
C THR A 121 0.26 17.51 -5.33
N PHE A 122 0.02 18.81 -5.55
CA PHE A 122 -0.94 19.67 -4.84
C PHE A 122 -0.82 19.80 -3.30
N LEU A 123 0.40 19.80 -2.79
CA LEU A 123 0.66 19.85 -1.34
C LEU A 123 0.26 21.18 -0.65
N ASP A 124 0.15 22.30 -1.37
CA ASP A 124 0.01 23.62 -0.72
C ASP A 124 -1.33 23.85 0.01
N TYR A 125 -2.40 23.11 -0.32
CA TYR A 125 -3.69 23.24 0.37
C TYR A 125 -3.65 22.65 1.77
N PHE A 126 -3.10 21.44 1.90
CA PHE A 126 -3.06 20.65 3.13
C PHE A 126 -1.75 20.81 3.91
N PHE A 127 -0.71 21.31 3.24
CA PHE A 127 0.62 21.37 3.79
C PHE A 127 1.22 22.76 3.61
N LYS A 128 2.19 23.06 4.47
CA LYS A 128 3.05 24.22 4.38
C LYS A 128 4.45 23.72 4.07
N LYS A 129 5.00 24.21 2.97
CA LYS A 129 6.37 23.89 2.58
C LYS A 129 7.36 24.36 3.65
N THR A 130 8.36 23.53 3.93
CA THR A 130 9.50 23.91 4.76
C THR A 130 10.76 23.97 3.90
N ASP A 131 11.82 24.57 4.44
CA ASP A 131 13.15 24.56 3.82
C ASP A 131 13.97 23.32 4.18
N ARG A 132 13.35 22.33 4.84
CA ARG A 132 14.04 21.12 5.31
C ARG A 132 13.90 20.00 4.28
N THR A 133 14.96 19.21 4.18
CA THR A 133 14.98 17.94 3.44
C THR A 133 15.50 16.83 4.35
N ILE A 134 15.21 15.58 3.98
CA ILE A 134 15.79 14.40 4.60
C ILE A 134 16.22 13.40 3.51
N PHE A 135 17.05 12.44 3.90
CA PHE A 135 17.42 11.31 3.05
C PHE A 135 16.68 10.05 3.48
N ILE A 136 16.08 9.36 2.51
CA ILE A 136 15.49 8.03 2.69
C ILE A 136 16.29 6.99 1.91
N ASN A 137 16.33 5.76 2.42
CA ASN A 137 16.90 4.63 1.69
C ASN A 137 15.77 3.81 1.07
N CYS A 138 15.80 3.67 -0.24
CA CYS A 138 14.73 3.09 -1.02
C CYS A 138 15.28 2.36 -2.25
N ILE A 139 14.47 1.55 -2.92
CA ILE A 139 14.92 0.75 -4.05
C ILE A 139 15.10 1.65 -5.28
N ASP A 140 16.11 1.33 -6.08
CA ASP A 140 16.32 1.97 -7.38
C ASP A 140 15.17 1.64 -8.34
N SER A 141 14.21 2.55 -8.42
CA SER A 141 13.04 2.42 -9.29
C SER A 141 13.37 2.45 -10.79
N LYS A 142 14.61 2.79 -11.18
CA LYS A 142 15.07 2.69 -12.57
C LYS A 142 15.55 1.29 -12.92
N LYS A 143 15.99 0.50 -11.93
CA LYS A 143 16.50 -0.87 -12.12
C LYS A 143 15.44 -1.93 -11.91
N PHE A 144 14.49 -1.68 -11.01
CA PHE A 144 13.46 -2.65 -10.64
C PHE A 144 12.08 -2.10 -10.99
N GLN A 145 11.25 -2.93 -11.64
CA GLN A 145 9.82 -2.64 -11.74
C GLN A 145 9.21 -2.74 -10.33
N PHE A 146 8.44 -1.72 -10.00
CA PHE A 146 7.91 -1.42 -8.68
C PHE A 146 6.53 -2.07 -8.54
N GLU A 147 6.44 -3.39 -8.71
CA GLU A 147 5.23 -4.04 -8.22
C GLU A 147 5.29 -4.01 -6.69
N MET A 148 4.61 -3.03 -6.10
CA MET A 148 4.13 -3.20 -4.74
C MET A 148 3.40 -4.53 -4.76
N HIS A 149 3.85 -5.48 -3.96
CA HIS A 149 3.03 -6.64 -3.67
C HIS A 149 1.81 -6.14 -2.91
N PHE A 150 0.81 -5.71 -3.68
CA PHE A 150 -0.55 -5.53 -3.23
C PHE A 150 -0.90 -6.86 -2.58
N ARG A 151 -1.13 -6.83 -1.27
CA ARG A 151 -1.74 -7.95 -0.57
C ARG A 151 -3.23 -8.07 -0.93
N GLY A 152 -3.66 -7.52 -2.08
CA GLY A 152 -5.04 -7.14 -2.33
C GLY A 152 -5.51 -6.01 -1.41
N ASP A 153 -6.82 -5.95 -1.19
CA ASP A 153 -7.52 -4.96 -0.34
C ASP A 153 -7.34 -5.21 1.17
N MET A 154 -6.24 -5.86 1.59
CA MET A 154 -6.04 -6.25 3.00
C MET A 154 -5.51 -5.12 3.88
N ASP A 155 -4.87 -4.11 3.30
CA ASP A 155 -4.37 -2.97 4.09
C ASP A 155 -5.45 -1.91 4.23
N MET A 156 -5.49 -1.27 5.40
CA MET A 156 -6.42 -0.18 5.64
C MET A 156 -6.03 1.03 4.80
N PHE A 157 -7.02 1.61 4.14
CA PHE A 157 -6.89 2.84 3.38
C PHE A 157 -8.14 3.69 3.55
N TRP A 158 -8.03 4.97 3.23
CA TRP A 158 -9.15 5.91 3.23
C TRP A 158 -9.05 6.79 2.00
N TRP A 159 -10.15 6.96 1.29
CA TRP A 159 -10.32 7.94 0.22
C TRP A 159 -11.17 9.10 0.70
N TYR A 160 -10.79 10.29 0.27
CA TYR A 160 -11.44 11.53 0.64
C TYR A 160 -11.58 12.45 -0.56
N ASN A 161 -12.66 13.21 -0.60
CA ASN A 161 -12.86 14.34 -1.51
C ASN A 161 -12.86 15.66 -0.73
N TYR A 162 -12.18 16.67 -1.28
CA TYR A 162 -12.06 18.01 -0.74
C TYR A 162 -12.89 19.01 -1.55
N ILE A 163 -14.15 19.20 -1.15
CA ILE A 163 -15.10 20.01 -1.92
C ILE A 163 -15.47 21.23 -1.07
N ASN A 164 -15.25 22.43 -1.62
CA ASN A 164 -15.66 23.70 -1.00
C ASN A 164 -15.19 23.89 0.46
N GLY A 165 -13.94 23.51 0.76
CA GLY A 165 -13.38 23.64 2.11
C GLY A 165 -13.73 22.49 3.06
N GLN A 166 -14.52 21.52 2.62
CA GLN A 166 -14.89 20.35 3.41
C GLN A 166 -14.19 19.10 2.90
N ILE A 167 -13.82 18.23 3.82
CA ILE A 167 -13.23 16.92 3.50
C ILE A 167 -14.27 15.84 3.80
N ILE A 168 -14.60 15.05 2.78
CA ILE A 168 -15.65 14.03 2.82
C ILE A 168 -15.00 12.67 2.57
N ASN A 169 -15.15 11.72 3.49
CA ASN A 169 -14.70 10.35 3.26
C ASN A 169 -15.62 9.68 2.22
N THR A 170 -15.04 9.12 1.17
CA THR A 170 -15.77 8.46 0.08
C THR A 170 -15.76 6.95 0.21
N THR A 171 -14.60 6.39 0.55
CA THR A 171 -14.37 4.96 0.69
C THR A 171 -13.31 4.72 1.76
N TYR A 172 -13.32 3.54 2.38
CA TYR A 172 -12.22 3.08 3.23
C TYR A 172 -12.11 1.55 3.19
N GLY A 173 -10.88 1.06 3.35
CA GLY A 173 -10.56 -0.34 3.58
C GLY A 173 -10.71 -0.71 5.05
N TYR A 174 -11.18 -1.92 5.32
CA TYR A 174 -11.44 -2.39 6.68
C TYR A 174 -10.21 -3.10 7.26
N CYS A 175 -10.10 -3.04 8.59
CA CYS A 175 -9.14 -3.86 9.31
C CYS A 175 -9.51 -5.34 9.14
N SER A 176 -8.56 -6.18 8.72
CA SER A 176 -8.73 -7.63 8.75
C SER A 176 -8.37 -8.20 10.12
N GLU A 177 -9.16 -9.17 10.57
CA GLU A 177 -8.99 -9.85 11.87
C GLU A 177 -7.81 -10.84 11.86
N GLU A 178 -7.28 -11.19 10.69
CA GLU A 178 -6.11 -12.06 10.59
C GLU A 178 -4.82 -11.26 10.85
N PRO A 179 -3.99 -11.66 11.83
CA PRO A 179 -2.73 -10.99 12.10
C PRO A 179 -1.87 -10.97 10.83
N GLY A 180 -1.48 -9.78 10.37
CA GLY A 180 -0.78 -9.56 9.10
C GLY A 180 0.64 -10.09 9.05
N GLY A 181 1.02 -10.99 9.97
CA GLY A 181 2.23 -11.76 9.87
C GLY A 181 2.23 -12.53 8.55
N LEU A 182 3.15 -12.18 7.66
CA LEU A 182 3.54 -13.08 6.58
C LEU A 182 3.74 -14.46 7.21
N ILE A 183 2.84 -15.39 6.93
CA ILE A 183 3.12 -16.81 7.11
C ILE A 183 4.23 -17.12 6.11
N LEU A 184 5.47 -16.86 6.51
CA LEU A 184 6.63 -17.48 5.93
C LEU A 184 6.55 -18.94 6.37
N ASN A 185 5.80 -19.75 5.61
CA ASN A 185 5.88 -21.19 5.72
C ASN A 185 7.37 -21.55 5.59
N LYS A 186 7.93 -22.05 6.70
CA LYS A 186 9.28 -22.60 6.78
C LYS A 186 9.43 -23.80 5.85
#